data_AF-A0A832HQM5-F1
#
_entry.id   AF-A0A832HQM5-F1
#
_cell.length_a   1.000
_cell.length_b   1.000
_cell.length_c   1.000
_cell.angle_alpha   90.00
_cell.angle_beta   90.00
_cell.angle_gamma   90.00
#
_symmetry.space_group_name_H-M   'P 1'
#
loop_
_entity.id
_entity.type
_entity.pdbx_description
1 polymer ?
#
loop_
_entity_poly.entity_id
_entity_poly.type
_entity_poly.pdbx_seq_one_letter_code
_entity_poly.pdbx_strand_id
1 'polypeptide(L)'
;MPNTKDLQRTATRPAAWSLIEMIGVIAIIAVISMAIAPVLVKQIAQANKDAEIRILERMAEGLQMSVLRQHRIPGAIDFAEAIARELGLDQTTVLQNRAGYQRVYLIHPSMRLGPNGNSTLPYTQDWRGSLEPTNARVMLISSLSMPLPSGIQSGLAPSENDFENIWNTAEGSVPSGWTGWGGDGSSLIIRRINLGLLFVQVALNNNSQDVGKFAIDDETGRHDAPWINYWYLTGTRLRLFGGDGTLQTTEVLGDPVSFVYDNGVWRSRPYSNGGGLRLSGTDLQAAYDLFMASPPNPDGKATKADVIAAMTNFMTLYINWANQNFPNNLQNGVKQAAMDLDNTLEKYLFKAAK
;
A
#
# COMPACT_ATOMS: atom_id res chain seq x y z
N MET A 1 -3.98 108.44 7.53
CA MET A 1 -2.67 107.81 7.22
C MET A 1 -2.15 107.19 8.51
N PRO A 2 -1.53 105.99 8.57
CA PRO A 2 -1.04 105.14 7.47
C PRO A 2 -1.37 103.62 7.57
N ASN A 3 -1.01 102.93 6.48
CA ASN A 3 -0.49 101.56 6.36
C ASN A 3 -1.43 100.33 6.43
N THR A 4 -2.09 100.09 5.29
CA THR A 4 -2.36 98.76 4.74
C THR A 4 -1.06 98.03 4.41
N LYS A 5 -0.73 96.95 5.14
CA LYS A 5 0.18 95.91 4.65
C LYS A 5 -0.65 94.68 4.32
N ASP A 6 -0.76 94.45 3.01
CA ASP A 6 -1.29 93.26 2.38
C ASP A 6 -0.62 92.00 2.93
N LEU A 7 -1.39 91.17 3.63
CA LEU A 7 -1.08 89.77 3.83
C LEU A 7 -1.68 89.01 2.65
N GLN A 8 -0.88 88.85 1.59
CA GLN A 8 -1.19 87.92 0.49
C GLN A 8 -1.20 86.48 1.05
N ARG A 9 -2.39 86.01 1.43
CA ARG A 9 -2.66 84.57 1.53
C ARG A 9 -2.67 83.99 0.11
N THR A 10 -1.59 83.32 -0.26
CA THR A 10 -1.57 82.40 -1.41
C THR A 10 -2.54 81.26 -1.09
N ALA A 11 -3.79 81.42 -1.53
CA ALA A 11 -4.75 80.33 -1.58
C ALA A 11 -4.26 79.31 -2.60
N THR A 12 -3.64 78.22 -2.13
CA THR A 12 -3.53 77.00 -2.93
C THR A 12 -4.93 76.55 -3.27
N ARG A 13 -5.35 76.79 -4.51
CA ARG A 13 -6.63 76.30 -5.02
C ARG A 13 -6.64 74.77 -4.84
N PRO A 14 -7.61 74.18 -4.12
CA PRO A 14 -7.78 72.75 -4.18
C PRO A 14 -8.01 72.40 -5.66
N ALA A 15 -7.18 71.51 -6.20
CA ALA A 15 -7.41 70.95 -7.52
C ALA A 15 -8.70 70.14 -7.44
N ALA A 16 -9.83 70.79 -7.73
CA ALA A 16 -11.11 70.14 -7.85
C ALA A 16 -11.05 69.28 -9.11
N TRP A 17 -10.91 67.97 -8.93
CA TRP A 17 -11.01 67.00 -10.01
C TRP A 17 -12.37 67.18 -10.68
N SER A 18 -12.37 67.37 -12.00
CA SER A 18 -13.61 67.66 -12.72
C SER A 18 -14.49 66.39 -12.80
N LEU A 19 -15.81 66.56 -12.77
CA LEU A 19 -16.77 65.46 -12.88
C LEU A 19 -16.52 64.62 -14.15
N ILE A 20 -16.10 65.27 -15.24
CA ILE A 20 -15.79 64.60 -16.51
C ILE A 20 -14.54 63.73 -16.43
N GLU A 21 -13.57 64.08 -15.59
CA GLU A 21 -12.35 63.31 -15.33
C GLU A 21 -12.67 62.06 -14.48
N MET A 22 -13.56 62.20 -13.48
CA MET A 22 -14.11 61.06 -12.73
C MET A 22 -14.91 60.09 -13.62
N ILE A 23 -15.77 60.60 -14.51
CA ILE A 23 -16.51 59.76 -15.47
C ILE A 23 -15.56 59.04 -16.42
N GLY A 24 -14.53 59.74 -16.92
CA GLY A 24 -13.51 59.16 -17.78
C GLY A 24 -12.73 58.03 -17.12
N VAL A 25 -12.30 58.22 -15.87
CA VAL A 25 -11.58 57.19 -15.09
C VAL A 25 -12.48 55.97 -14.82
N ILE A 26 -13.74 56.17 -14.45
CA ILE A 26 -14.68 55.07 -14.22
C ILE A 26 -14.95 54.30 -15.52
N ALA A 27 -15.10 54.99 -16.65
CA ALA A 27 -15.31 54.35 -17.94
C ALA A 27 -14.11 53.47 -18.34
N ILE A 28 -12.88 53.96 -18.13
CA ILE A 28 -11.66 53.18 -18.41
C ILE A 28 -11.58 51.96 -17.49
N ILE A 29 -11.82 52.12 -16.19
CA ILE A 29 -11.83 51.00 -15.23
C ILE A 29 -12.90 49.97 -15.59
N ALA A 30 -14.10 50.40 -16.00
CA ALA A 30 -15.18 49.50 -16.40
C ALA A 30 -14.79 48.67 -17.64
N VAL A 31 -14.18 49.30 -18.65
CA VAL A 31 -13.71 48.60 -19.86
C VAL A 31 -12.63 47.57 -19.53
N ILE A 32 -11.64 47.96 -18.70
CA ILE A 32 -10.59 47.05 -18.25
C ILE A 32 -11.17 45.89 -17.42
N SER A 33 -12.13 46.18 -16.53
CA SER A 33 -12.78 45.16 -15.69
C SER A 33 -13.55 44.15 -16.53
N MET A 34 -14.27 44.60 -17.57
CA MET A 34 -14.95 43.71 -18.51
C MET A 34 -13.99 42.81 -19.29
N ALA A 35 -12.80 43.32 -19.64
CA ALA A 35 -11.79 42.52 -20.33
C ALA A 35 -11.12 41.46 -19.43
N ILE A 36 -10.92 41.76 -18.14
CA ILE A 36 -10.21 40.87 -17.21
C ILE A 36 -11.13 39.84 -16.54
N ALA A 37 -12.40 40.17 -16.29
CA ALA A 37 -13.33 39.31 -15.55
C ALA A 37 -13.41 37.86 -16.08
N PRO A 38 -13.53 37.58 -17.40
CA PRO A 38 -13.60 36.21 -17.90
C PRO A 38 -12.34 35.39 -17.60
N VAL A 39 -11.17 36.02 -17.59
CA VAL A 39 -9.88 35.36 -17.32
C VAL A 39 -9.79 34.97 -15.85
N LEU A 40 -10.15 35.88 -14.94
CA LEU A 40 -10.16 35.60 -13.50
C LEU A 40 -11.14 34.48 -13.16
N VAL A 41 -12.34 34.48 -13.75
CA VAL A 41 -13.32 33.40 -13.53
C VAL A 41 -12.77 32.05 -13.97
N LYS A 42 -12.14 31.96 -15.14
CA LYS A 42 -11.51 30.72 -15.61
C LYS A 42 -10.37 30.27 -14.70
N GLN A 43 -9.53 31.19 -14.24
CA GLN A 43 -8.43 30.87 -13.33
C GLN A 43 -8.93 30.35 -11.98
N ILE A 44 -9.99 30.97 -11.42
CA ILE A 44 -10.60 30.50 -10.17
C ILE A 44 -11.24 29.12 -10.37
N ALA A 45 -11.95 28.90 -11.48
CA ALA A 45 -12.54 27.59 -11.79
C ALA A 45 -11.47 26.49 -11.92
N GLN A 46 -10.36 26.79 -12.61
CA GLN A 46 -9.24 25.86 -12.71
C GLN A 46 -8.60 25.59 -11.34
N ALA A 47 -8.36 26.64 -10.54
CA ALA A 47 -7.79 26.48 -9.20
C ALA A 47 -8.69 25.63 -8.28
N ASN A 48 -10.02 25.78 -8.39
CA ASN A 48 -10.98 24.95 -7.67
C ASN A 48 -10.95 23.50 -8.13
N LYS A 49 -10.86 23.27 -9.45
CA LYS A 49 -10.68 21.93 -10.03
C LYS A 49 -9.43 21.25 -9.49
N ASP A 50 -8.28 21.94 -9.57
CA ASP A 50 -7.01 21.38 -9.12
C ASP A 50 -7.01 21.12 -7.60
N ALA A 51 -7.68 21.98 -6.82
CA ALA A 51 -7.86 21.76 -5.39
C ALA A 51 -8.69 20.50 -5.11
N GLU A 52 -9.79 20.31 -5.85
CA GLU A 52 -10.67 19.15 -5.68
C GLU A 52 -9.99 17.84 -6.11
N ILE A 53 -9.20 17.85 -7.20
CA ILE A 53 -8.38 16.70 -7.61
C ILE A 53 -7.44 16.27 -6.48
N ARG A 54 -6.72 17.23 -5.86
CA ARG A 54 -5.82 16.95 -4.74
C ARG A 54 -6.56 16.45 -3.50
N ILE A 55 -7.76 16.98 -3.24
CA ILE A 55 -8.58 16.52 -2.12
C ILE A 55 -9.01 15.07 -2.34
N LEU A 56 -9.51 14.73 -3.53
CA LEU A 56 -9.91 13.37 -3.86
C LEU A 56 -8.74 12.37 -3.84
N GLU A 57 -7.56 12.83 -4.25
CA GLU A 57 -6.32 12.04 -4.14
C GLU A 57 -6.00 11.69 -2.69
N ARG A 58 -5.97 12.70 -1.81
CA ARG A 58 -5.74 12.48 -0.37
C ARG A 58 -6.83 11.60 0.25
N MET A 59 -8.08 11.74 -0.17
CA MET A 59 -9.18 10.88 0.29
C MET A 59 -9.00 9.43 -0.15
N ALA A 60 -8.52 9.19 -1.37
CA ALA A 60 -8.21 7.84 -1.85
C ALA A 60 -7.04 7.22 -1.08
N GLU A 61 -5.98 7.98 -0.84
CA GLU A 61 -4.84 7.55 0.00
C GLU A 61 -5.30 7.27 1.44
N GLY A 62 -6.07 8.18 2.05
CA GLY A 62 -6.63 8.01 3.38
C GLY A 62 -7.55 6.79 3.50
N LEU A 63 -8.33 6.49 2.45
CA LEU A 63 -9.12 5.27 2.38
C LEU A 63 -8.21 4.03 2.38
N GLN A 64 -7.20 3.97 1.51
CA GLN A 64 -6.26 2.84 1.45
C GLN A 64 -5.52 2.65 2.77
N MET A 65 -5.03 3.73 3.38
CA MET A 65 -4.36 3.69 4.68
C MET A 65 -5.29 3.19 5.78
N SER A 66 -6.54 3.66 5.81
CA SER A 66 -7.56 3.16 6.75
C SER A 66 -7.81 1.67 6.55
N VAL A 67 -7.86 1.19 5.30
CA VAL A 67 -8.04 -0.24 4.97
C VAL A 67 -6.90 -1.08 5.51
N LEU A 68 -5.66 -0.68 5.22
CA LEU A 68 -4.47 -1.41 5.65
C LEU A 68 -4.31 -1.38 7.18
N ARG A 69 -4.63 -0.26 7.83
CA ARG A 69 -4.50 -0.12 9.28
C ARG A 69 -5.55 -0.90 10.06
N GLN A 70 -6.78 -0.93 9.57
CA GLN A 70 -7.92 -1.55 10.28
C GLN A 70 -8.24 -2.96 9.77
N HIS A 71 -7.52 -3.43 8.74
CA HIS A 71 -7.84 -4.63 7.96
C HIS A 71 -9.33 -4.74 7.60
N ARG A 72 -9.92 -3.59 7.22
CA ARG A 72 -11.35 -3.44 6.94
C ARG A 72 -11.59 -2.46 5.80
N ILE A 73 -12.37 -2.88 4.81
CA ILE A 73 -12.84 -2.03 3.73
C ILE A 73 -14.25 -1.52 4.05
N PRO A 74 -14.45 -0.20 4.18
CA PRO A 74 -15.76 0.36 4.47
C PRO A 74 -16.69 0.26 3.24
N GLY A 75 -18.00 0.24 3.51
CA GLY A 75 -19.05 0.33 2.52
C GLY A 75 -19.49 1.77 2.27
N ALA A 76 -20.60 1.92 1.53
CA ALA A 76 -21.10 3.24 1.15
C ALA A 76 -21.66 4.08 2.31
N ILE A 77 -21.99 3.45 3.43
CA ILE A 77 -22.54 4.14 4.61
C ILE A 77 -21.42 4.75 5.45
N ASP A 78 -20.27 4.11 5.53
CA ASP A 78 -19.22 4.39 6.51
C ASP A 78 -17.86 4.78 5.89
N PHE A 79 -17.73 4.81 4.55
CA PHE A 79 -16.49 5.26 3.89
C PHE A 79 -16.08 6.67 4.32
N ALA A 80 -17.05 7.58 4.45
CA ALA A 80 -16.79 8.96 4.80
C ALA A 80 -16.24 9.09 6.23
N GLU A 81 -16.74 8.26 7.15
CA GLU A 81 -16.23 8.20 8.52
C GLU A 81 -14.81 7.62 8.56
N ALA A 82 -14.56 6.54 7.81
CA ALA A 82 -13.23 5.93 7.73
C ALA A 82 -12.17 6.92 7.22
N ILE A 83 -12.46 7.62 6.11
CA ILE A 83 -11.57 8.63 5.53
C ILE A 83 -11.39 9.83 6.47
N ALA A 84 -12.49 10.31 7.07
CA ALA A 84 -12.45 11.44 8.00
C ALA A 84 -11.56 11.17 9.21
N ARG A 85 -11.69 9.98 9.82
CA ARG A 85 -10.87 9.56 10.95
C ARG A 85 -9.39 9.44 10.60
N GLU A 86 -9.06 8.91 9.42
CA GLU A 86 -7.66 8.70 9.00
C GLU A 86 -6.97 10.01 8.62
N LEU A 87 -7.70 10.95 7.99
CA LEU A 87 -7.15 12.24 7.55
C LEU A 87 -7.33 13.38 8.56
N GLY A 88 -8.03 13.15 9.68
CA GLY A 88 -8.39 14.20 10.64
C GLY A 88 -9.30 15.28 10.05
N LEU A 89 -10.20 14.90 9.14
CA LEU A 89 -11.16 15.78 8.48
C LEU A 89 -12.54 15.66 9.11
N ASP A 90 -13.41 16.65 8.86
CA ASP A 90 -14.83 16.53 9.15
C ASP A 90 -15.54 15.65 8.09
N GLN A 91 -16.54 14.87 8.51
CA GLN A 91 -17.27 13.97 7.61
C GLN A 91 -18.00 14.73 6.49
N THR A 92 -18.51 15.93 6.77
CA THR A 92 -19.15 16.81 5.76
C THR A 92 -18.13 17.22 4.70
N THR A 93 -16.88 17.44 5.09
CA THR A 93 -15.80 17.78 4.16
C THR A 93 -15.47 16.62 3.22
N VAL A 94 -15.70 15.37 3.64
CA VAL A 94 -15.57 14.18 2.78
C VAL A 94 -16.78 14.02 1.87
N LEU A 95 -17.99 14.19 2.42
CA LEU A 95 -19.24 14.03 1.69
C LEU A 95 -19.53 15.14 0.69
N GLN A 96 -19.01 16.35 0.89
CA GLN A 96 -19.31 17.51 0.06
C GLN A 96 -18.06 18.23 -0.42
N ASN A 97 -18.10 18.70 -1.67
CA ASN A 97 -17.08 19.57 -2.20
C ASN A 97 -17.29 21.04 -1.78
N ARG A 98 -16.34 21.89 -2.16
CA ARG A 98 -16.37 23.32 -1.83
C ARG A 98 -17.55 24.08 -2.44
N ALA A 99 -18.15 23.55 -3.51
CA ALA A 99 -19.36 24.11 -4.11
C ALA A 99 -20.64 23.65 -3.38
N GLY A 100 -20.53 22.81 -2.34
CA GLY A 100 -21.64 22.27 -1.58
C GLY A 100 -22.33 21.07 -2.24
N TYR A 101 -21.78 20.55 -3.33
CA TYR A 101 -22.32 19.36 -4.00
C TYR A 101 -21.78 18.08 -3.37
N GLN A 102 -22.64 17.06 -3.32
CA GLN A 102 -22.27 15.76 -2.75
C GLN A 102 -21.28 15.02 -3.64
N ARG A 103 -20.28 14.40 -3.01
CA ARG A 103 -19.41 13.40 -3.61
C ARG A 103 -20.06 12.03 -3.50
N VAL A 104 -19.83 11.19 -4.49
CA VAL A 104 -20.37 9.83 -4.55
C VAL A 104 -19.26 8.81 -4.40
N TYR A 105 -19.47 7.82 -3.53
CA TYR A 105 -18.64 6.63 -3.40
C TYR A 105 -19.31 5.46 -4.11
N LEU A 106 -18.85 5.16 -5.32
CA LEU A 106 -19.46 4.17 -6.19
C LEU A 106 -18.69 2.85 -6.13
N ILE A 107 -19.41 1.75 -5.91
CA ILE A 107 -18.88 0.39 -5.76
C ILE A 107 -19.26 -0.42 -7.00
N HIS A 108 -18.31 -1.19 -7.52
CA HIS A 108 -18.60 -2.08 -8.65
C HIS A 108 -19.67 -3.12 -8.28
N PRO A 109 -20.75 -3.30 -9.06
CA PRO A 109 -21.89 -4.15 -8.68
C PRO A 109 -21.52 -5.64 -8.64
N SER A 110 -20.64 -6.08 -9.54
CA SER A 110 -20.10 -7.45 -9.57
C SER A 110 -18.87 -7.64 -8.66
N MET A 111 -18.57 -6.71 -7.74
CA MET A 111 -17.49 -6.86 -6.77
C MET A 111 -17.75 -8.05 -5.87
N ARG A 112 -16.75 -8.92 -5.68
CA ARG A 112 -16.76 -9.96 -4.65
C ARG A 112 -15.52 -9.89 -3.78
N LEU A 113 -15.75 -9.78 -2.47
CA LEU A 113 -14.74 -9.69 -1.41
C LEU A 113 -15.26 -10.41 -0.18
N GLY A 114 -14.50 -11.37 0.35
CA GLY A 114 -14.84 -12.15 1.54
C GLY A 114 -14.88 -13.66 1.30
N PRO A 115 -15.28 -14.44 2.30
CA PRO A 115 -15.14 -15.90 2.29
C PRO A 115 -16.13 -16.62 1.38
N ASN A 116 -17.04 -15.89 0.73
CA ASN A 116 -18.03 -16.45 -0.18
C ASN A 116 -18.19 -15.58 -1.44
N GLY A 117 -18.64 -16.20 -2.54
CA GLY A 117 -18.78 -15.57 -3.85
C GLY A 117 -19.91 -14.55 -3.98
N ASN A 118 -20.56 -14.15 -2.87
CA ASN A 118 -21.62 -13.14 -2.84
C ASN A 118 -21.30 -11.95 -1.90
N SER A 119 -20.25 -12.05 -1.09
CA SER A 119 -19.85 -10.99 -0.17
C SER A 119 -19.34 -9.77 -0.93
N THR A 120 -19.70 -8.58 -0.44
CA THR A 120 -19.30 -7.27 -0.96
C THR A 120 -18.91 -6.37 0.21
N LEU A 121 -18.87 -5.06 0.02
CA LEU A 121 -18.56 -4.10 1.08
C LEU A 121 -19.74 -3.90 2.05
N PRO A 122 -19.48 -3.68 3.36
CA PRO A 122 -18.16 -3.61 3.98
C PRO A 122 -17.51 -4.99 4.13
N TYR A 123 -16.18 -5.04 3.97
CA TYR A 123 -15.38 -6.23 4.19
C TYR A 123 -14.55 -6.06 5.47
N THR A 124 -14.67 -6.98 6.42
CA THR A 124 -13.80 -7.04 7.61
C THR A 124 -13.04 -8.34 7.52
N GLN A 125 -11.71 -8.26 7.57
CA GLN A 125 -10.88 -9.44 7.47
C GLN A 125 -11.04 -10.32 8.71
N ASP A 126 -11.33 -11.59 8.48
CA ASP A 126 -11.25 -12.66 9.48
C ASP A 126 -10.26 -13.73 9.00
N TRP A 127 -10.08 -14.79 9.78
CA TRP A 127 -9.17 -15.89 9.43
C TRP A 127 -9.45 -16.55 8.07
N ARG A 128 -10.67 -16.43 7.52
CA ARG A 128 -11.03 -16.96 6.20
C ARG A 128 -10.62 -16.03 5.06
N GLY A 129 -10.19 -14.81 5.37
CA GLY A 129 -9.75 -13.83 4.40
C GLY A 129 -10.82 -13.57 3.34
N SER A 130 -10.39 -13.50 2.10
CA SER A 130 -11.25 -13.41 0.91
C SER A 130 -10.95 -14.56 -0.04
N LEU A 131 -11.95 -14.97 -0.82
CA LEU A 131 -11.68 -15.59 -2.13
C LEU A 131 -10.94 -14.59 -3.02
N GLU A 132 -10.41 -15.03 -4.17
CA GLU A 132 -9.77 -14.14 -5.14
C GLU A 132 -10.63 -12.88 -5.38
N PRO A 133 -10.12 -11.68 -5.04
CA PRO A 133 -10.87 -10.43 -5.21
C PRO A 133 -11.26 -10.24 -6.67
N THR A 134 -12.55 -10.25 -6.96
CA THR A 134 -13.06 -10.00 -8.32
C THR A 134 -13.71 -8.63 -8.37
N ASN A 135 -13.37 -7.85 -9.40
CA ASN A 135 -13.89 -6.50 -9.60
C ASN A 135 -13.82 -5.61 -8.35
N ALA A 136 -12.74 -5.73 -7.57
CA ALA A 136 -12.49 -4.96 -6.34
C ALA A 136 -12.14 -3.50 -6.67
N ARG A 137 -13.07 -2.78 -7.29
CA ARG A 137 -12.93 -1.41 -7.78
C ARG A 137 -13.98 -0.50 -7.16
N VAL A 138 -13.54 0.67 -6.72
CA VAL A 138 -14.42 1.75 -6.22
C VAL A 138 -14.00 3.09 -6.81
N MET A 139 -14.92 4.06 -6.83
CA MET A 139 -14.66 5.40 -7.31
C MET A 139 -15.17 6.45 -6.33
N LEU A 140 -14.42 7.54 -6.19
CA LEU A 140 -14.91 8.79 -5.62
C LEU A 140 -15.19 9.75 -6.77
N ILE A 141 -16.43 10.22 -6.87
CA ILE A 141 -16.90 11.08 -7.95
C ILE A 141 -17.33 12.42 -7.36
N SER A 142 -16.85 13.51 -7.94
CA SER A 142 -17.23 14.88 -7.56
C SER A 142 -17.47 15.72 -8.80
N SER A 143 -18.42 16.65 -8.71
CA SER A 143 -18.72 17.62 -9.77
C SER A 143 -18.74 19.02 -9.20
N LEU A 144 -18.03 19.95 -9.83
CA LEU A 144 -17.95 21.35 -9.39
C LEU A 144 -19.00 22.26 -10.04
N SER A 145 -19.58 21.88 -11.18
CA SER A 145 -20.53 22.76 -11.89
C SER A 145 -21.97 22.58 -11.42
N MET A 146 -22.36 21.37 -11.04
CA MET A 146 -23.72 21.03 -10.60
C MET A 146 -23.78 19.68 -9.87
N PRO A 147 -24.90 19.33 -9.21
CA PRO A 147 -25.07 18.00 -8.62
C PRO A 147 -24.93 16.87 -9.63
N LEU A 148 -24.40 15.72 -9.19
CA LEU A 148 -24.34 14.50 -9.99
C LEU A 148 -25.76 14.03 -10.36
N PRO A 149 -25.93 13.26 -11.46
CA PRO A 149 -27.24 12.74 -11.84
C PRO A 149 -27.89 11.96 -10.69
N SER A 150 -29.21 12.08 -10.52
CA SER A 150 -29.93 11.50 -9.37
C SER A 150 -29.84 9.98 -9.27
N GLY A 151 -29.60 9.29 -10.38
CA GLY A 151 -29.37 7.84 -10.42
C GLY A 151 -27.97 7.41 -9.96
N ILE A 152 -27.05 8.36 -9.75
CA ILE A 152 -25.69 8.10 -9.28
C ILE A 152 -25.61 8.46 -7.81
N GLN A 153 -25.67 7.45 -6.95
CA GLN A 153 -25.63 7.58 -5.49
C GLN A 153 -24.51 6.73 -4.91
N SER A 154 -24.06 7.05 -3.69
CA SER A 154 -23.07 6.22 -2.99
C SER A 154 -23.64 4.83 -2.73
N GLY A 155 -22.91 3.78 -3.11
CA GLY A 155 -23.43 2.42 -3.10
C GLY A 155 -22.94 1.58 -4.25
N LEU A 156 -23.55 0.41 -4.42
CA LEU A 156 -23.38 -0.39 -5.63
C LEU A 156 -23.90 0.41 -6.82
N ALA A 157 -23.14 0.42 -7.91
CA ALA A 157 -23.62 1.04 -9.14
C ALA A 157 -24.90 0.34 -9.65
N PRO A 158 -25.79 1.07 -10.34
CA PRO A 158 -27.05 0.50 -10.84
C PRO A 158 -26.85 -0.70 -11.79
N SER A 159 -25.77 -0.67 -12.58
CA SER A 159 -25.38 -1.76 -13.47
C SER A 159 -23.88 -1.79 -13.70
N GLU A 160 -23.36 -2.92 -14.19
CA GLU A 160 -21.96 -3.07 -14.57
C GLU A 160 -21.59 -2.10 -15.71
N ASN A 161 -22.50 -1.94 -16.69
CA ASN A 161 -22.31 -1.00 -17.79
C ASN A 161 -22.22 0.45 -17.29
N ASP A 162 -23.07 0.87 -16.34
CA ASP A 162 -23.01 2.22 -15.79
C ASP A 162 -21.70 2.47 -15.02
N PHE A 163 -21.24 1.47 -14.26
CA PHE A 163 -19.95 1.55 -13.59
C PHE A 163 -18.81 1.67 -14.61
N GLU A 164 -18.76 0.82 -15.63
CA GLU A 164 -17.71 0.83 -16.65
C GLU A 164 -17.73 2.09 -17.51
N ASN A 165 -18.91 2.64 -17.80
CA ASN A 165 -19.02 3.91 -18.51
C ASN A 165 -18.33 5.03 -17.73
N ILE A 166 -18.61 5.14 -16.43
CA ILE A 166 -17.98 6.15 -15.56
C ILE A 166 -16.49 5.83 -15.37
N TRP A 167 -16.14 4.57 -15.11
CA TRP A 167 -14.76 4.12 -14.90
C TRP A 167 -13.89 4.41 -16.13
N ASN A 168 -14.36 4.19 -17.34
CA ASN A 168 -13.57 4.40 -18.56
C ASN A 168 -13.69 5.82 -19.13
N THR A 169 -14.44 6.72 -18.48
CA THR A 169 -14.60 8.11 -18.94
C THR A 169 -13.26 8.85 -18.91
N ALA A 170 -12.85 9.40 -20.07
CA ALA A 170 -11.67 10.24 -20.17
C ALA A 170 -11.81 11.51 -19.32
N GLU A 171 -10.70 12.03 -18.79
CA GLU A 171 -10.73 13.27 -18.02
C GLU A 171 -11.33 14.40 -18.86
N GLY A 172 -12.21 15.19 -18.23
CA GLY A 172 -12.86 16.31 -18.90
C GLY A 172 -14.05 15.93 -19.79
N SER A 173 -14.43 14.65 -19.83
CA SER A 173 -15.58 14.16 -20.60
C SER A 173 -16.76 13.81 -19.70
N VAL A 174 -17.96 13.80 -20.28
CA VAL A 174 -19.18 13.32 -19.61
C VAL A 174 -19.32 11.81 -19.85
N PRO A 175 -19.57 11.00 -18.81
CA PRO A 175 -19.81 9.57 -18.97
C PRO A 175 -20.98 9.26 -19.91
N SER A 176 -20.82 8.21 -20.70
CA SER A 176 -21.92 7.65 -21.49
C SER A 176 -23.09 7.25 -20.57
N GLY A 177 -24.31 7.59 -20.99
CA GLY A 177 -25.54 7.33 -20.23
C GLY A 177 -26.00 8.48 -19.33
N TRP A 178 -25.19 9.53 -19.15
CA TRP A 178 -25.59 10.74 -18.40
C TRP A 178 -26.38 11.72 -19.28
N THR A 179 -27.34 11.21 -20.04
CA THR A 179 -28.15 11.99 -20.98
C THR A 179 -29.00 13.00 -20.24
N GLY A 180 -28.89 14.28 -20.59
CA GLY A 180 -29.63 15.36 -19.93
C GLY A 180 -28.98 15.91 -18.66
N TRP A 181 -27.82 15.39 -18.25
CA TRP A 181 -26.99 16.06 -17.26
C TRP A 181 -26.38 17.32 -17.88
N GLY A 182 -26.80 18.49 -17.42
CA GLY A 182 -26.35 19.80 -17.96
C GLY A 182 -24.96 20.24 -17.49
N GLY A 183 -24.19 19.33 -16.88
CA GLY A 183 -22.90 19.63 -16.29
C GLY A 183 -21.80 19.62 -17.32
N ASP A 184 -20.67 20.24 -16.97
CA ASP A 184 -19.49 20.21 -17.82
C ASP A 184 -18.59 19.04 -17.39
N GLY A 185 -18.24 18.16 -18.35
CA GLY A 185 -17.27 17.08 -18.13
C GLY A 185 -15.93 17.61 -17.61
N SER A 186 -15.54 18.83 -17.97
CA SER A 186 -14.31 19.47 -17.46
C SER A 186 -14.31 19.67 -15.94
N SER A 187 -15.50 19.78 -15.34
CA SER A 187 -15.73 19.98 -13.91
C SER A 187 -15.98 18.69 -13.14
N LEU A 188 -16.07 17.56 -13.85
CA LEU A 188 -16.23 16.22 -13.28
C LEU A 188 -14.87 15.65 -12.93
N ILE A 189 -14.73 15.17 -11.70
CA ILE A 189 -13.49 14.56 -11.21
C ILE A 189 -13.82 13.16 -10.70
N ILE A 190 -13.16 12.17 -11.29
CA ILE A 190 -13.35 10.75 -10.99
C ILE A 190 -12.04 10.20 -10.48
N ARG A 191 -11.98 9.88 -9.18
CA ARG A 191 -10.84 9.20 -8.57
C ARG A 191 -11.12 7.71 -8.49
N ARG A 192 -10.36 6.94 -9.26
CA ARG A 192 -10.46 5.48 -9.37
C ARG A 192 -9.56 4.82 -8.33
N ILE A 193 -10.07 3.79 -7.68
CA ILE A 193 -9.36 3.07 -6.62
C ILE A 193 -9.50 1.58 -6.90
N ASN A 194 -8.38 0.90 -7.11
CA ASN A 194 -8.33 -0.55 -7.25
C ASN A 194 -7.92 -1.17 -5.91
N LEU A 195 -8.91 -1.72 -5.20
CA LEU A 195 -8.74 -2.36 -3.91
C LEU A 195 -8.15 -3.77 -4.04
N GLY A 196 -8.24 -4.40 -5.22
CA GLY A 196 -7.68 -5.74 -5.45
C GLY A 196 -6.17 -5.78 -5.25
N LEU A 197 -5.48 -4.67 -5.53
CA LEU A 197 -4.03 -4.53 -5.31
C LEU A 197 -3.61 -4.52 -3.84
N LEU A 198 -4.57 -4.33 -2.92
CA LEU A 198 -4.29 -4.36 -1.48
C LEU A 198 -4.28 -5.80 -0.94
N PHE A 199 -4.70 -6.78 -1.73
CA PHE A 199 -4.74 -8.18 -1.32
C PHE A 199 -3.51 -8.95 -1.78
N VAL A 200 -3.06 -9.86 -0.94
CA VAL A 200 -1.96 -10.79 -1.17
C VAL A 200 -2.45 -12.21 -0.96
N GLN A 201 -2.02 -13.10 -1.84
CA GLN A 201 -2.41 -14.51 -1.81
C GLN A 201 -1.58 -15.27 -0.77
N VAL A 202 -2.26 -16.10 0.03
CA VAL A 202 -1.63 -17.02 0.98
C VAL A 202 -2.10 -18.44 0.69
N ALA A 203 -1.14 -19.31 0.40
CA ALA A 203 -1.37 -20.74 0.24
C ALA A 203 -0.77 -21.51 1.43
N LEU A 204 -1.60 -22.25 2.17
CA LEU A 204 -1.15 -23.15 3.23
C LEU A 204 -1.51 -24.58 2.85
N ASN A 205 -0.52 -25.47 2.85
CA ASN A 205 -0.70 -26.86 2.47
C ASN A 205 -0.29 -27.77 3.62
N ASN A 206 -1.03 -28.85 3.83
CA ASN A 206 -0.69 -29.86 4.83
C ASN A 206 -0.15 -31.13 4.16
N ASN A 207 1.09 -31.50 4.48
CA ASN A 207 1.75 -32.72 4.01
C ASN A 207 2.06 -33.71 5.16
N SER A 208 1.48 -33.51 6.33
CA SER A 208 1.65 -34.37 7.50
C SER A 208 0.32 -35.03 7.89
N GLN A 209 0.36 -36.07 8.73
CA GLN A 209 -0.86 -36.66 9.30
C GLN A 209 -1.52 -35.71 10.31
N ASP A 210 -0.72 -34.97 11.08
CA ASP A 210 -1.20 -33.87 11.89
C ASP A 210 -1.42 -32.63 11.01
N VAL A 211 -2.44 -31.84 11.36
CA VAL A 211 -2.76 -30.61 10.62
C VAL A 211 -2.09 -29.41 11.26
N GLY A 212 -1.26 -28.70 10.49
CA GLY A 212 -0.70 -27.43 10.90
C GLY A 212 -1.80 -26.40 11.15
N LYS A 213 -1.58 -25.48 12.08
CA LYS A 213 -2.56 -24.44 12.42
C LYS A 213 -2.05 -23.05 12.08
N PHE A 214 -2.97 -22.12 11.89
CA PHE A 214 -2.64 -20.72 11.63
C PHE A 214 -3.61 -19.78 12.34
N ALA A 215 -3.19 -18.53 12.47
CA ALA A 215 -4.04 -17.43 12.90
C ALA A 215 -3.56 -16.15 12.21
N ILE A 216 -4.44 -15.18 12.03
CA ILE A 216 -4.08 -13.86 11.52
C ILE A 216 -4.04 -12.83 12.65
N ASP A 217 -3.27 -11.77 12.46
CA ASP A 217 -3.16 -10.60 13.34
C ASP A 217 -3.00 -10.98 14.82
N ASP A 218 -3.82 -10.42 15.70
CA ASP A 218 -3.85 -10.70 17.14
C ASP A 218 -4.97 -11.69 17.53
N GLU A 219 -5.58 -12.37 16.56
CA GLU A 219 -6.67 -13.30 16.84
C GLU A 219 -6.24 -14.42 17.82
N THR A 220 -7.09 -14.79 18.76
CA THR A 220 -6.77 -15.87 19.71
C THR A 220 -7.04 -17.26 19.13
N GLY A 221 -7.94 -17.35 18.14
CA GLY A 221 -8.31 -18.58 17.47
C GLY A 221 -7.16 -19.16 16.64
N ARG A 222 -6.93 -20.47 16.77
CA ARG A 222 -6.01 -21.23 15.92
C ARG A 222 -6.84 -22.13 15.03
N HIS A 223 -6.72 -21.93 13.73
CA HIS A 223 -7.54 -22.61 12.72
C HIS A 223 -6.69 -23.66 12.02
N ASP A 224 -7.31 -24.81 11.73
CA ASP A 224 -6.65 -25.87 10.99
C ASP A 224 -6.40 -25.43 9.54
N ALA A 225 -5.21 -25.71 9.01
CA ALA A 225 -4.82 -25.39 7.64
C ALA A 225 -4.58 -26.66 6.80
N PRO A 226 -5.62 -27.47 6.51
CA PRO A 226 -5.46 -28.69 5.72
C PRO A 226 -5.05 -28.36 4.28
N TRP A 227 -5.77 -27.42 3.67
CA TRP A 227 -5.45 -26.83 2.38
C TRP A 227 -6.19 -25.50 2.29
N ILE A 228 -5.43 -24.41 2.26
CA ILE A 228 -5.97 -23.05 2.26
C ILE A 228 -5.36 -22.30 1.11
N ASN A 229 -6.21 -21.58 0.39
CA ASN A 229 -5.83 -20.61 -0.62
C ASN A 229 -6.76 -19.40 -0.49
N TYR A 230 -6.35 -18.44 0.33
CA TYR A 230 -7.12 -17.24 0.63
C TYR A 230 -6.31 -15.99 0.30
N TRP A 231 -7.01 -14.88 0.16
CA TRP A 231 -6.45 -13.56 -0.05
C TRP A 231 -6.65 -12.73 1.20
N TYR A 232 -5.57 -12.16 1.71
CA TYR A 232 -5.56 -11.29 2.88
C TYR A 232 -5.10 -9.89 2.48
N LEU A 233 -5.43 -8.88 3.27
CA LEU A 233 -4.93 -7.54 3.09
C LEU A 233 -3.42 -7.49 3.37
N THR A 234 -2.71 -6.65 2.64
CA THR A 234 -1.29 -6.39 2.85
C THR A 234 -1.08 -5.84 4.27
N GLY A 235 -0.02 -6.25 4.94
CA GLY A 235 0.27 -5.90 6.33
C GLY A 235 -0.35 -6.84 7.37
N THR A 236 -1.19 -7.78 6.95
CA THR A 236 -1.72 -8.84 7.83
C THR A 236 -0.59 -9.65 8.43
N ARG A 237 -0.67 -9.94 9.73
CA ARG A 237 0.33 -10.77 10.41
C ARG A 237 -0.12 -12.23 10.42
N LEU A 238 0.47 -13.05 9.55
CA LEU A 238 0.26 -14.49 9.52
C LEU A 238 1.08 -15.16 10.61
N ARG A 239 0.43 -15.88 11.52
CA ARG A 239 1.08 -16.68 12.57
C ARG A 239 0.83 -18.15 12.29
N LEU A 240 1.90 -18.92 12.24
CA LEU A 240 1.88 -20.34 11.93
C LEU A 240 2.24 -21.15 13.17
N PHE A 241 1.42 -22.14 13.47
CA PHE A 241 1.51 -22.98 14.66
C PHE A 241 1.65 -24.45 14.28
N GLY A 242 2.34 -25.22 15.09
CA GLY A 242 2.31 -26.67 15.01
C GLY A 242 0.90 -27.23 15.22
N GLY A 243 0.70 -28.51 14.92
CA GLY A 243 -0.56 -29.22 15.19
C GLY A 243 -0.91 -29.26 16.68
N ASP A 244 0.12 -29.20 17.54
CA ASP A 244 0.03 -29.02 19.00
C ASP A 244 -0.40 -27.60 19.42
N GLY A 245 -0.45 -26.65 18.47
CA GLY A 245 -0.77 -25.26 18.70
C GLY A 245 0.41 -24.41 19.19
N THR A 246 1.63 -24.92 19.20
CA THR A 246 2.81 -24.12 19.56
C THR A 246 3.16 -23.17 18.42
N LEU A 247 3.42 -21.89 18.71
CA LEU A 247 3.81 -20.91 17.68
C LEU A 247 5.18 -21.26 17.11
N GLN A 248 5.29 -21.36 15.79
CA GLN A 248 6.53 -21.70 15.09
C GLN A 248 7.13 -20.50 14.39
N THR A 249 6.30 -19.77 13.63
CA THR A 249 6.76 -18.59 12.89
C THR A 249 5.66 -17.55 12.78
N THR A 250 6.07 -16.32 12.50
CA THR A 250 5.19 -15.17 12.26
C THR A 250 5.75 -14.36 11.11
N GLU A 251 4.91 -14.05 10.14
CA GLU A 251 5.25 -13.29 8.95
C GLU A 251 4.24 -12.15 8.75
N VAL A 252 4.73 -11.00 8.31
CA VAL A 252 3.88 -9.89 7.88
C VAL A 252 3.77 -9.95 6.37
N LEU A 253 2.55 -10.07 5.87
CA LEU A 253 2.31 -10.30 4.45
C LEU A 253 2.56 -9.01 3.64
N GLY A 254 3.63 -9.01 2.84
CA GLY A 254 3.92 -7.96 1.85
C GLY A 254 3.73 -8.43 0.41
N ASP A 255 3.93 -9.73 0.17
CA ASP A 255 3.90 -10.39 -1.12
C ASP A 255 3.12 -11.71 -1.02
N PRO A 256 2.73 -12.33 -2.15
CA PRO A 256 2.16 -13.67 -2.15
C PRO A 256 3.10 -14.71 -1.50
N VAL A 257 2.59 -15.51 -0.58
CA VAL A 257 3.38 -16.52 0.15
C VAL A 257 2.74 -17.90 0.10
N SER A 258 3.58 -18.93 0.21
CA SER A 258 3.17 -20.33 0.27
C SER A 258 3.95 -21.08 1.32
N PHE A 259 3.23 -21.82 2.17
CA PHE A 259 3.79 -22.68 3.18
C PHE A 259 3.26 -24.11 3.08
N VAL A 260 4.11 -25.05 3.48
CA VAL A 260 3.81 -26.46 3.61
C VAL A 260 4.11 -26.89 5.03
N TYR A 261 3.12 -27.45 5.72
CA TYR A 261 3.30 -28.10 7.00
C TYR A 261 3.73 -29.55 6.77
N ASP A 262 4.97 -29.86 7.15
CA ASP A 262 5.55 -31.19 6.97
C ASP A 262 6.36 -31.61 8.20
N ASN A 263 6.19 -32.87 8.61
CA ASN A 263 6.87 -33.45 9.77
C ASN A 263 6.82 -32.57 11.03
N GLY A 264 5.63 -32.01 11.33
CA GLY A 264 5.42 -31.18 12.51
C GLY A 264 5.87 -29.72 12.38
N VAL A 265 6.35 -29.28 11.22
CA VAL A 265 6.95 -27.93 11.05
C VAL A 265 6.49 -27.24 9.77
N TRP A 266 6.22 -25.94 9.83
CA TRP A 266 5.94 -25.10 8.66
C TRP A 266 7.22 -24.76 7.86
N ARG A 267 7.16 -24.89 6.53
CA ARG A 267 8.28 -24.63 5.61
C ARG A 267 7.80 -23.88 4.37
N SER A 268 8.64 -23.02 3.81
CA SER A 268 8.35 -22.30 2.55
C SER A 268 8.50 -23.18 1.29
N ARG A 269 8.99 -24.41 1.42
CA ARG A 269 9.11 -25.40 0.33
C ARG A 269 8.70 -26.79 0.82
N PRO A 270 8.03 -27.61 -0.01
CA PRO A 270 7.73 -28.99 0.34
C PRO A 270 9.02 -29.78 0.59
N TYR A 271 9.02 -30.63 1.60
CA TYR A 271 10.09 -31.60 1.81
C TYR A 271 9.99 -32.68 0.72
N SER A 272 10.95 -32.73 -0.21
CA SER A 272 11.04 -33.80 -1.19
C SER A 272 11.58 -35.06 -0.52
N ASN A 273 10.68 -35.95 -0.11
CA ASN A 273 11.02 -37.26 0.44
C ASN A 273 11.60 -38.13 -0.69
N GLY A 274 12.91 -38.41 -0.69
CA GLY A 274 13.50 -39.42 -1.60
C GLY A 274 14.86 -39.14 -2.25
N GLY A 275 15.53 -38.04 -1.93
CA GLY A 275 16.93 -37.83 -2.31
C GLY A 275 17.57 -37.00 -1.23
N GLY A 276 18.50 -37.58 -0.45
CA GLY A 276 19.21 -36.85 0.59
C GLY A 276 19.67 -35.50 0.05
N LEU A 277 19.55 -34.44 0.86
CA LEU A 277 20.02 -33.08 0.60
C LEU A 277 20.98 -33.04 -0.59
N ARG A 278 20.46 -32.85 -1.81
CA ARG A 278 21.31 -32.45 -2.92
C ARG A 278 21.58 -30.98 -2.66
N LEU A 279 22.44 -30.72 -1.67
CA LEU A 279 23.19 -29.49 -1.56
C LEU A 279 23.82 -29.32 -2.94
N SER A 280 23.19 -28.50 -3.76
CA SER A 280 23.73 -28.14 -5.05
C SER A 280 24.86 -27.15 -4.79
N GLY A 281 25.79 -27.00 -5.74
CA GLY A 281 26.84 -25.96 -5.63
C GLY A 281 26.23 -24.56 -5.38
N THR A 282 25.02 -24.33 -5.87
CA THR A 282 24.26 -23.10 -5.64
C THR A 282 23.79 -22.90 -4.20
N ASP A 283 23.44 -23.96 -3.46
CA ASP A 283 23.01 -23.83 -2.06
C ASP A 283 24.21 -23.56 -1.13
N LEU A 284 25.35 -24.20 -1.41
CA LEU A 284 26.62 -23.92 -0.75
C LEU A 284 27.11 -22.49 -1.04
N GLN A 285 26.93 -22.01 -2.27
CA GLN A 285 27.25 -20.63 -2.63
C GLN A 285 26.33 -19.64 -1.91
N ALA A 286 25.02 -19.90 -1.82
CA ALA A 286 24.09 -19.03 -1.10
C ALA A 286 24.40 -18.97 0.41
N ALA A 287 24.73 -20.11 1.02
CA ALA A 287 25.17 -20.14 2.42
C ALA A 287 26.50 -19.39 2.63
N TYR A 288 27.43 -19.52 1.68
CA TYR A 288 28.69 -18.77 1.68
C TYR A 288 28.45 -17.25 1.57
N ASP A 289 27.60 -16.81 0.64
CA ASP A 289 27.29 -15.41 0.42
C ASP A 289 26.62 -14.81 1.66
N LEU A 290 25.68 -15.53 2.29
CA LEU A 290 25.03 -15.12 3.54
C LEU A 290 26.04 -15.04 4.71
N PHE A 291 26.93 -16.02 4.83
CA PHE A 291 27.96 -16.02 5.87
C PHE A 291 28.93 -14.86 5.70
N MET A 292 29.34 -14.56 4.46
CA MET A 292 30.24 -13.43 4.18
C MET A 292 29.57 -12.08 4.38
N ALA A 293 28.29 -11.94 4.01
CA ALA A 293 27.51 -10.71 4.17
C ALA A 293 27.19 -10.36 5.64
N SER A 294 27.22 -11.33 6.55
CA SER A 294 26.99 -11.05 7.98
C SER A 294 28.02 -10.07 8.58
N PRO A 295 27.77 -9.40 9.70
CA PRO A 295 28.83 -8.66 10.41
C PRO A 295 29.93 -9.60 10.93
N PRO A 296 31.22 -9.22 10.92
CA PRO A 296 32.26 -10.00 11.57
C PRO A 296 32.02 -10.04 13.09
N ASN A 297 32.28 -11.17 13.73
CA ASN A 297 32.25 -11.25 15.19
C ASN A 297 33.44 -10.46 15.77
N PRO A 298 33.22 -9.31 16.46
CA PRO A 298 34.31 -8.49 16.99
C PRO A 298 35.06 -9.18 18.13
N ASP A 299 34.45 -10.17 18.77
CA ASP A 299 35.03 -10.93 19.89
C ASP A 299 35.67 -12.26 19.44
N GLY A 300 35.56 -12.61 18.15
CA GLY A 300 36.11 -13.83 17.58
C GLY A 300 37.63 -13.80 17.45
N LYS A 301 38.29 -14.91 17.78
CA LYS A 301 39.75 -15.09 17.58
C LYS A 301 40.11 -15.74 16.24
N ALA A 302 39.10 -16.15 15.48
CA ALA A 302 39.22 -16.58 14.09
C ALA A 302 38.43 -15.60 13.22
N THR A 303 38.91 -15.38 12.00
CA THR A 303 38.21 -14.59 10.98
C THR A 303 37.25 -15.48 10.20
N LYS A 304 36.32 -14.86 9.47
CA LYS A 304 35.47 -15.58 8.52
C LYS A 304 36.28 -16.34 7.46
N ALA A 305 37.39 -15.76 7.04
CA ALA A 305 38.31 -16.39 6.09
C ALA A 305 38.93 -17.67 6.66
N ASP A 306 39.25 -17.70 7.96
CA ASP A 306 39.78 -18.89 8.64
C ASP A 306 38.74 -20.02 8.68
N VAL A 307 37.48 -19.69 8.97
CA VAL A 307 36.36 -20.66 8.96
C VAL A 307 36.17 -21.25 7.56
N ILE A 308 36.18 -20.40 6.52
CA ILE A 308 36.05 -20.84 5.13
C ILE A 308 37.23 -21.73 4.74
N ALA A 309 38.46 -21.34 5.06
CA ALA A 309 39.65 -22.11 4.75
C ALA A 309 39.63 -23.50 5.42
N ALA A 310 39.22 -23.57 6.69
CA ALA A 310 39.07 -24.83 7.41
C ALA A 310 37.98 -25.72 6.79
N MET A 311 36.84 -25.12 6.42
CA MET A 311 35.74 -25.85 5.77
C MET A 311 36.15 -26.40 4.40
N THR A 312 36.82 -25.59 3.57
CA THR A 312 37.35 -26.02 2.27
C THR A 312 38.37 -27.14 2.42
N ASN A 313 39.30 -27.03 3.38
CA ASN A 313 40.31 -28.07 3.63
C ASN A 313 39.66 -29.40 4.02
N PHE A 314 38.68 -29.39 4.93
CA PHE A 314 37.93 -30.58 5.29
C PHE A 314 37.21 -31.20 4.08
N MET A 315 36.49 -30.39 3.30
CA MET A 315 35.78 -30.88 2.11
C MET A 315 36.73 -31.49 1.08
N THR A 316 37.88 -30.85 0.81
CA THR A 316 38.88 -31.36 -0.14
C THR A 316 39.46 -32.70 0.33
N LEU A 317 39.82 -32.82 1.60
CA LEU A 317 40.35 -34.08 2.16
C LEU A 317 39.30 -35.18 2.19
N TYR A 318 38.05 -34.85 2.49
CA TYR A 318 36.94 -35.79 2.46
C TYR A 318 36.67 -36.30 1.03
N ILE A 319 36.64 -35.42 0.03
CA ILE A 319 36.48 -35.81 -1.39
C ILE A 319 37.63 -36.72 -1.82
N ASN A 320 38.87 -36.41 -1.44
CA ASN A 320 40.02 -37.25 -1.76
C ASN A 320 39.91 -38.64 -1.12
N TRP A 321 39.51 -38.70 0.16
CA TRP A 321 39.27 -39.96 0.87
C TRP A 321 38.15 -40.78 0.24
N ALA A 322 37.04 -40.14 -0.13
CA ALA A 322 35.89 -40.77 -0.78
C ALA A 322 36.23 -41.29 -2.19
N ASN A 323 36.95 -40.50 -3.01
CA ASN A 323 37.36 -40.89 -4.36
C ASN A 323 38.31 -42.09 -4.38
N GLN A 324 39.03 -42.33 -3.28
CA GLN A 324 39.90 -43.48 -3.11
C GLN A 324 39.22 -44.69 -2.43
N ASN A 325 37.89 -44.68 -2.31
CA ASN A 325 37.11 -45.72 -1.63
C ASN A 325 37.46 -45.88 -0.14
N PHE A 326 37.63 -44.77 0.57
CA PHE A 326 37.74 -44.71 2.03
C PHE A 326 38.94 -45.49 2.64
N PRO A 327 40.19 -45.31 2.16
CA PRO A 327 41.32 -46.06 2.69
C PRO A 327 41.71 -45.57 4.10
N ASN A 328 42.16 -46.50 4.95
CA ASN A 328 42.47 -46.23 6.36
C ASN A 328 43.62 -45.21 6.56
N ASN A 329 44.58 -45.15 5.63
CA ASN A 329 45.72 -44.24 5.70
C ASN A 329 45.34 -42.76 5.54
N LEU A 330 44.20 -42.46 4.90
CA LEU A 330 43.71 -41.08 4.71
C LEU A 330 42.67 -40.68 5.77
N GLN A 331 42.10 -41.65 6.49
CA GLN A 331 41.09 -41.42 7.52
C GLN A 331 41.57 -40.46 8.62
N ASN A 332 42.83 -40.58 9.04
CA ASN A 332 43.40 -39.72 10.09
C ASN A 332 43.52 -38.26 9.65
N GLY A 333 43.82 -37.99 8.38
CA GLY A 333 43.88 -36.64 7.84
C GLY A 333 42.50 -35.97 7.79
N VAL A 334 41.47 -36.72 7.41
CA VAL A 334 40.07 -36.25 7.42
C VAL A 334 39.60 -35.95 8.86
N LYS A 335 39.92 -36.82 9.82
CA LYS A 335 39.61 -36.60 11.24
C LYS A 335 40.30 -35.34 11.78
N GLN A 336 41.58 -35.15 11.47
CA GLN A 336 42.31 -33.95 11.88
C GLN A 336 41.68 -32.68 11.32
N ALA A 337 41.36 -32.67 10.02
CA ALA A 337 40.71 -31.52 9.39
C ALA A 337 39.31 -31.21 9.97
N ALA A 338 38.56 -32.25 10.37
CA ALA A 338 37.28 -32.07 11.06
C ALA A 338 37.46 -31.41 12.44
N MET A 339 38.46 -31.86 13.21
CA MET A 339 38.79 -31.24 14.51
C MET A 339 39.30 -29.80 14.35
N ASP A 340 40.08 -29.52 13.32
CA ASP A 340 40.57 -28.17 13.04
C ASP A 340 39.44 -27.22 12.65
N LEU A 341 38.44 -27.70 11.88
CA LEU A 341 37.22 -26.95 11.57
C LEU A 341 36.42 -26.64 12.83
N ASP A 342 36.20 -27.64 13.69
CA ASP A 342 35.47 -27.47 14.96
C ASP A 342 36.15 -26.44 15.86
N ASN A 343 37.46 -26.58 16.08
CA ASN A 343 38.27 -25.61 16.82
C ASN A 343 38.22 -24.19 16.24
N THR A 344 38.13 -24.07 14.91
CA THR A 344 38.06 -22.76 14.23
C THR A 344 36.68 -22.14 14.40
N LEU A 345 35.61 -22.94 14.33
CA LEU A 345 34.25 -22.50 14.61
C LEU A 345 34.10 -22.06 16.07
N GLU A 346 34.64 -22.81 17.02
CA GLU A 346 34.63 -22.42 18.43
C GLU A 346 35.34 -21.07 18.66
N LYS A 347 36.51 -20.87 18.05
CA LYS A 347 37.25 -19.59 18.10
C LYS A 347 36.51 -18.44 17.42
N TYR A 348 35.70 -18.74 16.41
CA TYR A 348 34.87 -17.75 15.73
C TYR A 348 33.62 -17.38 16.54
N LEU A 349 33.01 -18.34 17.26
CA LEU A 349 31.72 -18.17 17.94
C LEU A 349 31.86 -17.70 19.40
N PHE A 350 32.86 -18.17 20.14
CA PHE A 350 32.94 -17.98 21.59
C PHE A 350 34.09 -17.09 22.04
N LYS A 351 33.79 -16.19 22.99
CA LYS A 351 34.78 -15.47 23.79
C LYS A 351 35.46 -16.47 24.71
N ALA A 352 36.77 -16.68 24.56
CA ALA A 352 37.53 -17.50 25.49
C ALA A 352 37.34 -16.97 26.92
N ALA A 353 36.72 -17.77 27.79
CA ALA A 353 36.73 -17.52 29.22
C ALA A 353 38.19 -17.43 29.68
N LYS A 354 38.54 -16.30 30.31
CA LYS A 354 39.86 -16.09 30.90
C LYS A 354 39.98 -16.84 32.21
#